data_AF-A0A958EU77-F1
#
_entry.id   AF-A0A958EU77-F1
#
_cell.length_a   1.000
_cell.length_b   1.000
_cell.length_c   1.000
_cell.angle_alpha   90.00
_cell.angle_beta   90.00
_cell.angle_gamma   90.00
#
_symmetry.space_group_name_H-M   'P 1'
#
loop_
_entity.id
_entity.type
_entity.pdbx_description
1 polymer ?
#
loop_
_entity_poly.entity_id
_entity_poly.type
_entity_poly.pdbx_seq_one_letter_code
_entity_poly.pdbx_strand_id
1 'polypeptide(L)'
;MLKKFIFLFLFNTLLFSQTISYNPQYNNFNQGIDWQRSLISGGLVAMSVITIYHAGKPIYYNEARSSFHFTRNSRNELELFDNGHRGMDKFGHIFSTSLFAQNIYFLSRWSGLDNKQSSWTSFLLATSIMGAMEIHDAYYKRWGFTVGDFIANLSGAAFLVGQYNSPFLRNFDYKMSYNFTRKAAEEAVIESYPNMTFWLTANPSGLFENDLPDWFPDWLNIAIGVSTTQRYPHKRELLIGLDYNLKRIKSDSPFIRHLIVLLDRYKLPAPAIRLAPGFIGYGLYF
;
A
#
# COMPACT_ATOMS: atom_id res chain seq x y z
N MET A 1 -8.33 -3.13 20.00
CA MET A 1 -8.86 -3.55 18.67
C MET A 1 -7.77 -3.87 17.63
N LEU A 2 -6.58 -3.27 17.70
CA LEU A 2 -5.42 -3.52 16.80
C LEU A 2 -5.22 -4.98 16.32
N LYS A 3 -5.32 -5.97 17.22
CA LYS A 3 -5.20 -7.41 16.92
C LYS A 3 -6.24 -7.96 15.91
N LYS A 4 -7.26 -7.20 15.50
CA LYS A 4 -8.20 -7.62 14.43
C LYS A 4 -7.78 -7.12 13.05
N PHE A 5 -7.43 -5.84 12.88
CA PHE A 5 -7.20 -5.24 11.56
C PHE A 5 -6.00 -5.85 10.81
N ILE A 6 -4.83 -5.90 11.45
CA ILE A 6 -3.61 -6.49 10.85
C ILE A 6 -3.78 -7.99 10.63
N PHE A 7 -4.53 -8.66 11.52
CA PHE A 7 -4.81 -10.09 11.43
C PHE A 7 -5.77 -10.43 10.28
N LEU A 8 -6.81 -9.62 10.06
CA LEU A 8 -7.81 -9.84 9.00
C LEU A 8 -7.24 -9.74 7.57
N PHE A 9 -6.17 -8.97 7.37
CA PHE A 9 -5.47 -8.91 6.06
C PHE A 9 -4.50 -10.09 5.85
N LEU A 10 -4.07 -10.76 6.93
CA LEU A 10 -3.15 -11.91 6.88
C LEU A 10 -3.87 -13.27 6.90
N PHE A 11 -5.04 -13.36 7.54
CA PHE A 11 -5.70 -14.63 7.90
C PHE A 11 -6.68 -15.17 6.83
N ASN A 12 -6.31 -15.08 5.56
CA ASN A 12 -7.08 -15.65 4.44
C ASN A 12 -6.25 -16.65 3.60
N THR A 13 -5.23 -17.25 4.22
CA THR A 13 -4.12 -17.91 3.50
C THR A 13 -3.82 -19.32 4.01
N LEU A 14 -4.84 -20.18 4.02
CA LEU A 14 -4.65 -21.62 4.14
C LEU A 14 -5.21 -22.33 2.90
N LEU A 15 -4.30 -22.73 2.00
CA LEU A 15 -4.16 -24.10 1.43
C LEU A 15 -3.29 -24.11 0.13
N PHE A 16 -2.63 -25.25 -0.10
CA PHE A 16 -2.03 -25.73 -1.38
C PHE A 16 -0.75 -25.05 -1.94
N SER A 17 -0.22 -25.62 -3.05
CA SER A 17 1.18 -25.54 -3.50
C SER A 17 1.37 -25.68 -5.03
N GLN A 18 2.62 -25.53 -5.53
CA GLN A 18 3.17 -25.88 -6.89
C GLN A 18 3.21 -24.82 -8.04
N THR A 19 4.40 -24.21 -8.23
CA THR A 19 5.30 -24.13 -9.44
C THR A 19 4.97 -23.56 -10.88
N ILE A 20 5.89 -22.70 -11.41
CA ILE A 20 6.28 -22.28 -12.82
C ILE A 20 5.26 -21.51 -13.74
N SER A 21 5.55 -20.48 -14.60
CA SER A 21 6.62 -19.43 -14.74
C SER A 21 6.15 -18.11 -15.49
N TYR A 22 6.82 -16.92 -15.33
CA TYR A 22 6.41 -15.56 -15.83
C TYR A 22 6.17 -14.39 -14.78
N ASN A 23 7.08 -13.41 -14.57
CA ASN A 23 7.29 -12.43 -13.46
C ASN A 23 7.98 -13.06 -12.21
N PRO A 24 9.30 -12.90 -11.97
CA PRO A 24 10.15 -13.85 -11.21
C PRO A 24 9.58 -14.52 -9.94
N GLN A 25 8.79 -13.83 -9.11
CA GLN A 25 8.11 -14.46 -7.96
C GLN A 25 6.73 -15.05 -8.30
N TYR A 26 5.87 -14.29 -8.99
CA TYR A 26 4.53 -14.72 -9.46
C TYR A 26 4.53 -15.39 -10.83
N ASN A 27 5.74 -15.78 -11.22
CA ASN A 27 6.10 -16.74 -12.22
C ASN A 27 5.10 -17.91 -12.14
N ASN A 28 4.96 -18.44 -10.94
CA ASN A 28 4.65 -19.85 -10.71
C ASN A 28 3.18 -20.28 -10.88
N PHE A 29 2.51 -19.85 -11.95
CA PHE A 29 1.15 -20.25 -12.28
C PHE A 29 0.93 -20.54 -13.77
N ASN A 30 0.37 -21.73 -14.05
CA ASN A 30 -0.20 -22.13 -15.34
C ASN A 30 -1.11 -21.05 -15.93
N GLN A 31 -1.17 -21.00 -17.26
CA GLN A 31 -2.09 -20.15 -18.01
C GLN A 31 -3.34 -20.94 -18.40
N GLY A 32 -4.50 -20.28 -18.37
CA GLY A 32 -5.81 -20.91 -18.59
C GLY A 32 -6.66 -20.79 -17.33
N ILE A 33 -7.90 -20.30 -17.47
CA ILE A 33 -8.76 -19.91 -16.35
C ILE A 33 -9.18 -21.13 -15.54
N ASP A 34 -8.74 -21.18 -14.28
CA ASP A 34 -9.26 -22.10 -13.27
C ASP A 34 -10.47 -21.43 -12.60
N TRP A 35 -11.68 -21.91 -12.92
CA TRP A 35 -12.92 -21.32 -12.41
C TRP A 35 -13.11 -21.51 -10.89
N GLN A 36 -12.52 -22.54 -10.27
CA GLN A 36 -12.59 -22.70 -8.82
C GLN A 36 -11.69 -21.67 -8.13
N ARG A 37 -10.45 -21.50 -8.59
CA ARG A 37 -9.55 -20.44 -8.10
C ARG A 37 -10.08 -19.04 -8.39
N SER A 38 -10.75 -18.84 -9.52
CA SER A 38 -11.42 -17.59 -9.88
C SER A 38 -12.54 -17.25 -8.90
N LEU A 39 -13.39 -18.23 -8.56
CA LEU A 39 -14.47 -18.07 -7.58
C LEU A 39 -13.92 -17.79 -6.17
N ILE A 40 -12.89 -18.54 -5.73
CA ILE A 40 -12.24 -18.30 -4.44
C ILE A 40 -11.59 -16.90 -4.42
N SER A 41 -10.89 -16.51 -5.48
CA SER A 41 -10.25 -15.19 -5.63
C SER A 41 -11.27 -14.05 -5.55
N GLY A 42 -12.39 -14.16 -6.29
CA GLY A 42 -13.49 -13.19 -6.21
C GLY A 42 -14.08 -13.11 -4.81
N GLY A 43 -14.27 -14.26 -4.15
CA GLY A 43 -14.69 -14.36 -2.75
C GLY A 43 -13.73 -13.68 -1.78
N LEU A 44 -12.42 -13.88 -1.93
CA LEU A 44 -11.39 -13.26 -1.09
C LEU A 44 -11.36 -11.72 -1.25
N VAL A 45 -11.50 -11.21 -2.47
CA VAL A 45 -11.61 -9.76 -2.72
C VAL A 45 -12.90 -9.21 -2.11
N ALA A 46 -14.05 -9.86 -2.33
CA ALA A 46 -15.33 -9.43 -1.76
C ALA A 46 -15.31 -9.44 -0.23
N MET A 47 -14.79 -10.49 0.41
CA MET A 47 -14.63 -10.58 1.86
C MET A 47 -13.67 -9.51 2.40
N SER A 48 -12.65 -9.11 1.64
CA SER A 48 -11.77 -8.00 2.02
C SER A 48 -12.51 -6.66 2.03
N VAL A 49 -13.33 -6.38 1.01
CA VAL A 49 -14.16 -5.15 0.95
C VAL A 49 -15.21 -5.14 2.07
N ILE A 50 -15.91 -6.25 2.28
CA ILE A 50 -16.89 -6.42 3.38
C ILE A 50 -16.20 -6.18 4.74
N THR A 51 -14.98 -6.70 4.92
CA THR A 51 -14.19 -6.50 6.14
C THR A 51 -13.82 -5.03 6.35
N ILE A 52 -13.32 -4.35 5.33
CA ILE A 52 -12.98 -2.91 5.38
C ILE A 52 -14.22 -2.09 5.76
N TYR A 53 -15.35 -2.32 5.08
CA TYR A 53 -16.62 -1.66 5.36
C TYR A 53 -17.08 -1.88 6.81
N HIS A 54 -17.10 -3.13 7.30
CA HIS A 54 -17.51 -3.43 8.68
C HIS A 54 -16.57 -2.87 9.73
N ALA A 55 -15.27 -2.77 9.43
CA ALA A 55 -14.26 -2.27 10.37
C ALA A 55 -14.17 -0.73 10.37
N GLY A 56 -14.52 -0.06 9.26
CA GLY A 56 -14.71 1.39 9.17
C GLY A 56 -16.06 1.86 9.72
N LYS A 57 -17.11 1.02 9.70
CA LYS A 57 -18.47 1.34 10.16
C LYS A 57 -18.55 2.13 11.49
N PRO A 58 -17.77 1.86 12.55
CA PRO A 58 -17.83 2.64 13.78
C PRO A 58 -17.50 4.13 13.60
N ILE A 59 -16.58 4.47 12.68
CA ILE A 59 -16.19 5.85 12.36
C ILE A 59 -17.37 6.57 11.69
N TYR A 60 -18.00 5.93 10.71
CA TYR A 60 -19.12 6.49 9.95
C TYR A 60 -20.48 6.45 10.67
N TYR A 61 -20.64 5.70 11.76
CA TYR A 61 -21.95 5.39 12.34
C TYR A 61 -22.71 6.63 12.87
N ASN A 62 -21.98 7.59 13.42
CA ASN A 62 -22.54 8.83 13.99
C ASN A 62 -22.47 10.02 13.01
N GLU A 63 -21.96 9.82 11.79
CA GLU A 63 -21.70 10.92 10.85
C GLU A 63 -22.97 11.34 10.11
N ALA A 64 -23.28 12.64 10.15
CA ALA A 64 -24.49 13.19 9.54
C ALA A 64 -24.43 13.10 8.01
N ARG A 65 -25.52 12.65 7.37
CA ARG A 65 -25.57 12.46 5.91
C ARG A 65 -25.83 13.76 5.14
N SER A 66 -25.38 13.78 3.88
CA SER A 66 -25.52 14.88 2.92
C SER A 66 -25.98 14.38 1.54
N SER A 67 -26.26 15.31 0.62
CA SER A 67 -26.16 15.03 -0.82
C SER A 67 -24.70 14.75 -1.21
N PHE A 68 -24.49 14.17 -2.39
CA PHE A 68 -23.14 14.05 -2.97
C PHE A 68 -22.46 15.43 -3.03
N HIS A 69 -21.22 15.52 -2.56
CA HIS A 69 -20.40 16.73 -2.67
C HIS A 69 -18.90 16.42 -2.64
N PHE A 70 -18.11 17.39 -3.07
CA PHE A 70 -16.64 17.32 -3.10
C PHE A 70 -16.02 18.00 -1.88
N THR A 71 -14.95 17.41 -1.36
CA THR A 71 -14.13 17.98 -0.28
C THR A 71 -13.49 19.30 -0.74
N ARG A 72 -13.57 20.33 0.10
CA ARG A 72 -13.02 21.66 -0.19
C ARG A 72 -12.13 22.16 0.95
N ASN A 73 -11.06 22.86 0.57
CA ASN A 73 -10.10 23.43 1.50
C ASN A 73 -10.64 24.74 2.14
N SER A 74 -9.85 25.35 3.04
CA SER A 74 -10.20 26.60 3.73
C SER A 74 -10.38 27.84 2.83
N ARG A 75 -10.07 27.73 1.52
CA ARG A 75 -10.30 28.76 0.50
C ARG A 75 -11.50 28.46 -0.39
N ASN A 76 -12.27 27.41 -0.08
CA ASN A 76 -13.37 26.89 -0.89
C ASN A 76 -12.93 26.31 -2.26
N GLU A 77 -11.64 26.03 -2.43
CA GLU A 77 -11.07 25.32 -3.59
C GLU A 77 -11.22 23.80 -3.40
N LEU A 78 -11.15 22.98 -4.47
CA LEU A 78 -11.15 21.51 -4.34
C LEU A 78 -9.91 21.03 -3.57
N GLU A 79 -10.07 20.06 -2.66
CA GLU A 79 -8.91 19.45 -1.98
C GLU A 79 -8.17 18.48 -2.93
N LEU A 80 -6.87 18.75 -3.13
CA LEU A 80 -6.00 18.01 -4.06
C LEU A 80 -4.81 17.31 -3.40
N PHE A 81 -4.21 17.85 -2.32
CA PHE A 81 -3.03 17.22 -1.72
C PHE A 81 -2.76 17.60 -0.25
N ASP A 82 -2.49 18.88 0.05
CA ASP A 82 -2.20 19.30 1.43
C ASP A 82 -3.49 19.58 2.20
N ASN A 83 -3.67 18.89 3.32
CA ASN A 83 -4.82 18.98 4.20
C ASN A 83 -4.39 19.02 5.67
N GLY A 84 -5.33 18.84 6.61
CA GLY A 84 -5.04 18.86 8.05
C GLY A 84 -3.90 17.92 8.47
N HIS A 85 -3.74 16.78 7.79
CA HIS A 85 -2.71 15.77 8.01
C HIS A 85 -1.51 15.90 7.05
N ARG A 86 -1.32 17.07 6.44
CA ARG A 86 -0.23 17.39 5.50
C ARG A 86 -0.09 16.44 4.32
N GLY A 87 -1.21 15.86 3.87
CA GLY A 87 -1.24 14.91 2.75
C GLY A 87 -0.79 13.49 3.09
N MET A 88 -0.53 13.15 4.37
CA MET A 88 -0.26 11.77 4.81
C MET A 88 -1.33 10.80 4.35
N ASP A 89 -2.57 11.25 4.50
CA ASP A 89 -3.81 10.77 3.92
C ASP A 89 -3.64 10.26 2.46
N LYS A 90 -3.16 11.14 1.57
CA LYS A 90 -2.99 10.87 0.13
C LYS A 90 -1.84 9.87 -0.12
N PHE A 91 -0.78 9.89 0.70
CA PHE A 91 0.24 8.84 0.68
C PHE A 91 -0.32 7.48 1.16
N GLY A 92 -1.26 7.48 2.11
CA GLY A 92 -2.02 6.31 2.54
C GLY A 92 -2.91 5.73 1.45
N HIS A 93 -3.58 6.56 0.67
CA HIS A 93 -4.34 6.16 -0.51
C HIS A 93 -3.46 5.53 -1.62
N ILE A 94 -2.28 6.11 -1.91
CA ILE A 94 -1.29 5.50 -2.83
C ILE A 94 -0.81 4.14 -2.30
N PHE A 95 -0.37 4.09 -1.03
CA PHE A 95 0.16 2.88 -0.41
C PHE A 95 -0.88 1.76 -0.39
N SER A 96 -2.05 2.01 0.20
CA SER A 96 -3.11 1.01 0.37
C SER A 96 -3.62 0.49 -0.96
N THR A 97 -3.86 1.36 -1.94
CA THR A 97 -4.32 0.93 -3.27
C THR A 97 -3.24 0.14 -4.03
N SER A 98 -1.96 0.49 -3.89
CA SER A 98 -0.87 -0.28 -4.52
C SER A 98 -0.71 -1.68 -3.89
N LEU A 99 -0.89 -1.80 -2.58
CA LEU A 99 -0.93 -3.08 -1.85
C LEU A 99 -2.14 -3.92 -2.27
N PHE A 100 -3.32 -3.29 -2.40
CA PHE A 100 -4.55 -3.97 -2.80
C PHE A 100 -4.49 -4.45 -4.26
N ALA A 101 -3.95 -3.62 -5.18
CA ALA A 101 -3.69 -4.00 -6.56
C ALA A 101 -2.70 -5.18 -6.65
N GLN A 102 -1.61 -5.17 -5.87
CA GLN A 102 -0.65 -6.29 -5.82
C GLN A 102 -1.32 -7.61 -5.39
N ASN A 103 -2.29 -7.57 -4.49
CA ASN A 103 -3.03 -8.76 -4.06
C ASN A 103 -4.04 -9.24 -5.12
N ILE A 104 -4.80 -8.32 -5.74
CA ILE A 104 -5.70 -8.67 -6.84
C ILE A 104 -4.92 -9.25 -8.03
N TYR A 105 -3.70 -8.75 -8.29
CA TYR A 105 -2.80 -9.29 -9.31
C TYR A 105 -2.35 -10.71 -8.97
N PHE A 106 -1.96 -10.98 -7.72
CA PHE A 106 -1.61 -12.33 -7.26
C PHE A 106 -2.79 -13.30 -7.43
N LEU A 107 -3.99 -12.91 -6.99
CA LEU A 107 -5.20 -13.72 -7.12
C LEU A 107 -5.61 -13.94 -8.58
N SER A 108 -5.43 -12.94 -9.45
CA SER A 108 -5.64 -13.06 -10.90
C SER A 108 -4.66 -14.06 -11.52
N ARG A 109 -3.36 -13.96 -11.20
CA ARG A 109 -2.34 -14.91 -11.66
C ARG A 109 -2.61 -16.33 -11.15
N TRP A 110 -3.00 -16.49 -9.89
CA TRP A 110 -3.36 -17.79 -9.31
C TRP A 110 -4.59 -18.41 -9.99
N SER A 111 -5.56 -17.58 -10.39
CA SER A 111 -6.74 -17.95 -11.19
C SER A 111 -6.45 -18.30 -12.65
N GLY A 112 -5.20 -18.17 -13.09
CA GLY A 112 -4.74 -18.57 -14.44
C GLY A 112 -4.80 -17.46 -15.50
N LEU A 113 -5.11 -16.21 -15.12
CA LEU A 113 -4.96 -15.05 -16.00
C LEU A 113 -3.47 -14.78 -16.25
N ASP A 114 -3.11 -14.31 -17.44
CA ASP A 114 -1.72 -13.94 -17.77
C ASP A 114 -1.25 -12.68 -17.04
N ASN A 115 0.02 -12.29 -17.23
CA ASN A 115 0.60 -11.12 -16.56
C ASN A 115 -0.01 -9.77 -17.00
N LYS A 116 -0.31 -9.60 -18.30
CA LYS A 116 -0.95 -8.41 -18.85
C LYS A 116 -2.39 -8.34 -18.34
N GLN A 117 -3.15 -9.43 -18.47
CA GLN A 117 -4.51 -9.56 -17.94
C GLN A 117 -4.56 -9.22 -16.44
N SER A 118 -3.70 -9.86 -15.64
CA SER A 118 -3.65 -9.63 -14.19
C SER A 118 -3.27 -8.18 -13.82
N SER A 119 -2.40 -7.52 -14.59
CA SER A 119 -2.04 -6.11 -14.37
C SER A 119 -3.22 -5.16 -14.62
N TRP A 120 -4.01 -5.40 -15.67
CA TRP A 120 -5.19 -4.57 -15.97
C TRP A 120 -6.38 -4.91 -15.07
N THR A 121 -6.63 -6.19 -14.75
CA THR A 121 -7.66 -6.60 -13.78
C THR A 121 -7.41 -6.01 -12.40
N SER A 122 -6.16 -6.03 -11.91
CA SER A 122 -5.80 -5.39 -10.63
C SER A 122 -5.96 -3.87 -10.65
N PHE A 123 -5.51 -3.20 -11.72
CA PHE A 123 -5.74 -1.77 -11.89
C PHE A 123 -7.22 -1.40 -11.86
N LEU A 124 -8.05 -2.08 -12.66
CA LEU A 124 -9.48 -1.79 -12.78
C LEU A 124 -10.23 -2.07 -11.46
N LEU A 125 -9.99 -3.22 -10.83
CA LEU A 125 -10.69 -3.59 -9.60
C LEU A 125 -10.23 -2.74 -8.40
N ALA A 126 -8.93 -2.47 -8.24
CA ALA A 126 -8.45 -1.62 -7.16
C ALA A 126 -8.97 -0.17 -7.31
N THR A 127 -8.92 0.40 -8.52
CA THR A 127 -9.47 1.74 -8.81
C THR A 127 -10.97 1.79 -8.57
N SER A 128 -11.73 0.76 -8.98
CA SER A 128 -13.18 0.71 -8.78
C SER A 128 -13.58 0.58 -7.31
N ILE A 129 -12.89 -0.28 -6.55
CA ILE A 129 -13.17 -0.52 -5.13
C ILE A 129 -12.83 0.70 -4.29
N MET A 130 -11.67 1.32 -4.52
CA MET A 130 -11.27 2.53 -3.78
C MET A 130 -12.10 3.74 -4.22
N GLY A 131 -12.39 3.89 -5.52
CA GLY A 131 -13.31 4.91 -6.02
C GLY A 131 -14.74 4.81 -5.46
N ALA A 132 -15.21 3.60 -5.15
CA ALA A 132 -16.48 3.41 -4.47
C ALA A 132 -16.46 3.89 -2.99
N MET A 133 -15.30 3.88 -2.33
CA MET A 133 -15.13 4.50 -1.01
C MET A 133 -15.18 6.03 -1.10
N GLU A 134 -14.48 6.63 -2.08
CA GLU A 134 -14.56 8.10 -2.32
C GLU A 134 -16.02 8.55 -2.60
N ILE A 135 -16.78 7.75 -3.34
CA ILE A 135 -18.21 7.98 -3.62
C ILE A 135 -19.07 7.78 -2.36
N HIS A 136 -18.74 6.84 -1.48
CA HIS A 136 -19.44 6.62 -0.21
C HIS A 136 -19.27 7.83 0.74
N ASP A 137 -18.06 8.38 0.79
CA ASP A 137 -17.68 9.48 1.67
C ASP A 137 -18.27 10.83 1.23
N ALA A 138 -18.53 10.97 -0.08
CA ALA A 138 -19.26 12.08 -0.69
C ALA A 138 -20.65 12.38 -0.09
N TYR A 139 -21.24 11.43 0.65
CA TYR A 139 -22.59 11.54 1.25
C TYR A 139 -22.58 11.75 2.78
N TYR A 140 -21.46 12.16 3.39
CA TYR A 140 -21.37 12.55 4.82
C TYR A 140 -20.90 14.00 4.98
N LYS A 141 -21.59 14.82 5.79
CA LYS A 141 -21.32 16.25 5.98
C LYS A 141 -19.91 16.62 6.48
N ARG A 142 -19.19 15.69 7.09
CA ARG A 142 -17.81 15.86 7.59
C ARG A 142 -16.75 15.47 6.56
N TRP A 143 -17.09 14.53 5.69
CA TRP A 143 -16.22 13.94 4.67
C TRP A 143 -16.66 14.45 3.28
N GLY A 144 -16.16 13.88 2.20
CA GLY A 144 -16.55 14.28 0.85
C GLY A 144 -15.81 13.48 -0.21
N PHE A 145 -16.21 13.61 -1.48
CA PHE A 145 -15.38 13.08 -2.57
C PHE A 145 -14.13 13.97 -2.69
N THR A 146 -12.97 13.45 -2.33
CA THR A 146 -11.72 14.20 -2.47
C THR A 146 -11.05 13.85 -3.79
N VAL A 147 -10.90 14.84 -4.67
CA VAL A 147 -10.24 14.64 -5.97
C VAL A 147 -8.77 14.21 -5.78
N GLY A 148 -8.10 14.73 -4.74
CA GLY A 148 -6.77 14.27 -4.34
C GLY A 148 -6.68 12.78 -3.98
N ASP A 149 -7.64 12.24 -3.23
CA ASP A 149 -7.63 10.84 -2.79
C ASP A 149 -7.99 9.90 -3.93
N PHE A 150 -8.94 10.27 -4.80
CA PHE A 150 -9.20 9.53 -6.03
C PHE A 150 -7.96 9.47 -6.95
N ILE A 151 -7.22 10.57 -7.11
CA ILE A 151 -5.96 10.60 -7.87
C ILE A 151 -4.87 9.76 -7.18
N ALA A 152 -4.79 9.79 -5.85
CA ALA A 152 -3.87 8.98 -5.06
C ALA A 152 -4.14 7.47 -5.21
N ASN A 153 -5.41 7.07 -5.11
CA ASN A 153 -5.86 5.69 -5.36
C ASN A 153 -5.50 5.25 -6.79
N LEU A 154 -5.87 6.05 -7.80
CA LEU A 154 -5.58 5.78 -9.20
C LEU A 154 -4.06 5.63 -9.44
N SER A 155 -3.24 6.47 -8.80
CA SER A 155 -1.78 6.40 -8.87
C SER A 155 -1.22 5.13 -8.22
N GLY A 156 -1.75 4.73 -7.07
CA GLY A 156 -1.40 3.47 -6.41
C GLY A 156 -1.75 2.24 -7.24
N ALA A 157 -2.92 2.23 -7.89
CA ALA A 157 -3.35 1.17 -8.81
C ALA A 157 -2.49 1.15 -10.09
N ALA A 158 -2.26 2.31 -10.71
CA ALA A 158 -1.50 2.43 -11.96
C ALA A 158 -0.02 2.05 -11.80
N PHE A 159 0.55 2.21 -10.60
CA PHE A 159 1.94 1.85 -10.31
C PHE A 159 2.28 0.41 -10.68
N LEU A 160 1.39 -0.55 -10.41
CA LEU A 160 1.60 -1.96 -10.74
C LEU A 160 1.61 -2.22 -12.26
N VAL A 161 0.78 -1.49 -13.03
CA VAL A 161 0.81 -1.52 -14.50
C VAL A 161 2.11 -0.89 -15.02
N GLY A 162 2.61 0.16 -14.36
CA GLY A 162 3.94 0.72 -14.60
C GLY A 162 5.06 -0.31 -14.39
N GLN A 163 5.05 -1.01 -13.24
CA GLN A 163 5.99 -2.10 -12.95
C GLN A 163 5.91 -3.25 -13.98
N TYR A 164 4.71 -3.62 -14.45
CA TYR A 164 4.57 -4.64 -15.48
C TYR A 164 5.24 -4.21 -16.81
N ASN A 165 5.08 -2.96 -17.23
CA ASN A 165 5.59 -2.48 -18.52
C ASN A 165 7.05 -1.96 -18.48
N SER A 166 7.61 -1.64 -17.31
CA SER A 166 8.93 -0.99 -17.20
C SER A 166 9.89 -1.75 -16.27
N PRO A 167 11.06 -2.21 -16.79
CA PRO A 167 12.12 -2.79 -15.95
C PRO A 167 12.59 -1.84 -14.85
N PHE A 168 12.72 -0.54 -15.16
CA PHE A 168 13.10 0.49 -14.19
C PHE A 168 12.12 0.55 -13.01
N LEU A 169 10.81 0.58 -13.27
CA LEU A 169 9.79 0.69 -12.21
C LEU A 169 9.73 -0.56 -11.31
N ARG A 170 10.12 -1.74 -11.79
CA ARG A 170 10.19 -2.97 -10.96
C ARG A 170 11.18 -2.88 -9.80
N ASN A 171 12.08 -1.89 -9.81
CA ASN A 171 13.01 -1.63 -8.72
C ASN A 171 12.47 -0.71 -7.62
N PHE A 172 11.22 -0.24 -7.73
CA PHE A 172 10.62 0.67 -6.76
C PHE A 172 9.37 0.09 -6.10
N ASP A 173 9.16 0.38 -4.81
CA ASP A 173 7.98 -0.04 -4.06
C ASP A 173 7.50 1.04 -3.08
N TYR A 174 6.18 1.17 -2.93
CA TYR A 174 5.60 1.95 -1.83
C TYR A 174 5.51 1.09 -0.56
N LYS A 175 6.23 1.46 0.49
CA LYS A 175 6.20 0.79 1.79
C LYS A 175 5.62 1.70 2.87
N MET A 176 5.09 1.11 3.94
CA MET A 176 4.69 1.84 5.14
C MET A 176 5.46 1.31 6.35
N SER A 177 5.86 2.18 7.28
CA SER A 177 6.23 1.80 8.64
C SER A 177 5.26 2.44 9.65
N TYR A 178 5.06 1.79 10.80
CA TYR A 178 4.16 2.28 11.85
C TYR A 178 4.85 2.21 13.21
N ASN A 179 4.85 3.34 13.91
CA ASN A 179 5.53 3.49 15.19
C ASN A 179 4.64 3.11 16.37
N PHE A 180 4.60 1.82 16.73
CA PHE A 180 3.82 1.32 17.87
C PHE A 180 4.31 1.80 19.25
N THR A 181 5.47 2.46 19.34
CA THR A 181 5.98 3.02 20.62
C THR A 181 5.41 4.40 20.92
N ARG A 182 5.01 5.15 19.88
CA ARG A 182 4.29 6.41 20.00
C ARG A 182 2.85 6.11 20.48
N LYS A 183 2.35 6.88 21.44
CA LYS A 183 0.90 6.89 21.73
C LYS A 183 0.18 7.42 20.48
N ALA A 184 -0.86 6.73 20.02
CA ALA A 184 -1.82 7.32 19.10
C ALA A 184 -2.50 8.54 19.78
N ALA A 185 -2.71 9.61 19.03
CA ALA A 185 -3.54 10.74 19.46
C ALA A 185 -5.03 10.50 19.10
N GLU A 186 -5.26 9.56 18.20
CA GLU A 186 -6.51 9.21 17.54
C GLU A 186 -7.01 7.84 18.04
N GLU A 187 -8.33 7.65 18.13
CA GLU A 187 -8.90 6.39 18.62
C GLU A 187 -8.75 5.24 17.61
N ALA A 188 -8.76 5.58 16.31
CA ALA A 188 -8.60 4.63 15.21
C ALA A 188 -7.16 4.61 14.69
N VAL A 189 -6.59 3.40 14.57
CA VAL A 189 -5.21 3.19 14.08
C VAL A 189 -5.00 3.74 12.66
N ILE A 190 -6.05 3.72 11.83
CA ILE A 190 -6.03 4.24 10.46
C ILE A 190 -5.98 5.78 10.40
N GLU A 191 -6.55 6.47 11.40
CA GLU A 191 -6.50 7.93 11.51
C GLU A 191 -5.15 8.42 12.09
N SER A 192 -4.35 7.51 12.66
CA SER A 192 -3.09 7.82 13.36
C SER A 192 -1.91 8.09 12.43
N TYR A 193 -2.10 9.02 11.49
CA TYR A 193 -1.10 9.50 10.55
C TYR A 193 0.23 9.95 11.19
N PRO A 194 0.28 10.56 12.39
CA PRO A 194 1.55 10.93 13.04
C PRO A 194 2.35 9.74 13.60
N ASN A 195 1.80 8.52 13.52
CA ASN A 195 2.50 7.26 13.79
C ASN A 195 2.88 6.51 12.51
N MET A 196 2.39 6.94 11.34
CA MET A 196 2.73 6.36 10.05
C MET A 196 3.91 7.07 9.40
N THR A 197 4.71 6.32 8.64
CA THR A 197 5.63 6.88 7.65
C THR A 197 5.44 6.12 6.34
N PHE A 198 5.16 6.85 5.26
CA PHE A 198 5.05 6.29 3.93
C PHE A 198 6.37 6.50 3.19
N TRP A 199 6.83 5.45 2.50
CA TRP A 199 8.13 5.37 1.88
C TRP A 199 8.00 5.03 0.39
N LEU A 200 8.78 5.70 -0.45
CA LEU A 200 9.15 5.16 -1.76
C LEU A 200 10.55 4.56 -1.62
N THR A 201 10.65 3.24 -1.80
CA THR A 201 11.91 2.50 -1.74
C THR A 201 12.43 2.19 -3.13
N ALA A 202 13.74 2.06 -3.28
CA ALA A 202 14.45 1.73 -4.51
C ALA A 202 15.50 0.64 -4.26
N ASN A 203 15.61 -0.32 -5.19
CA ASN A 203 16.55 -1.43 -5.21
C ASN A 203 17.78 -1.08 -6.09
N PRO A 204 18.93 -0.66 -5.51
CA PRO A 204 20.10 -0.27 -6.29
C PRO A 204 20.62 -1.41 -7.15
N SER A 205 20.65 -2.63 -6.61
CA SER A 205 21.16 -3.85 -7.27
C SER A 205 20.28 -4.39 -8.40
N GLY A 206 19.24 -3.66 -8.82
CA GLY A 206 18.51 -3.88 -10.08
C GLY A 206 18.37 -2.60 -10.92
N LEU A 207 18.85 -1.46 -10.43
CA LEU A 207 18.99 -0.20 -11.18
C LEU A 207 20.39 -0.05 -11.80
N PHE A 208 21.39 -0.63 -11.15
CA PHE A 208 22.82 -0.46 -11.42
C PHE A 208 23.53 -1.83 -11.48
N GLU A 209 22.89 -2.83 -12.11
CA GLU A 209 23.22 -4.27 -12.00
C GLU A 209 24.71 -4.60 -12.21
N ASN A 210 25.39 -3.93 -13.13
CA ASN A 210 26.81 -4.14 -13.45
C ASN A 210 27.73 -2.99 -13.00
N ASP A 211 27.17 -1.91 -12.43
CA ASP A 211 27.90 -0.70 -12.03
C ASP A 211 28.18 -0.66 -10.52
N LEU A 212 27.63 -1.60 -9.76
CA LEU A 212 27.85 -1.75 -8.32
C LEU A 212 28.99 -2.74 -8.02
N PRO A 213 29.78 -2.54 -6.94
CA PRO A 213 30.79 -3.51 -6.52
C PRO A 213 30.18 -4.86 -6.10
N ASP A 214 30.91 -5.96 -6.35
CA ASP A 214 30.47 -7.34 -6.02
C ASP A 214 30.08 -7.57 -4.55
N TRP A 215 30.59 -6.74 -3.64
CA TRP A 215 30.28 -6.81 -2.20
C TRP A 215 28.95 -6.12 -1.83
N PHE A 216 28.31 -5.39 -2.75
CA PHE A 216 27.09 -4.64 -2.45
C PHE A 216 25.89 -5.60 -2.23
N PRO A 217 25.26 -5.61 -1.04
CA PRO A 217 24.21 -6.57 -0.73
C PRO A 217 22.95 -6.39 -1.58
N ASP A 218 22.53 -7.45 -2.28
CA ASP A 218 21.35 -7.43 -3.17
C ASP A 218 20.02 -7.19 -2.44
N TRP A 219 19.99 -7.42 -1.13
CA TRP A 219 18.86 -7.17 -0.24
C TRP A 219 18.76 -5.73 0.27
N LEU A 220 19.77 -4.87 0.06
CA LEU A 220 19.77 -3.51 0.61
C LEU A 220 19.08 -2.53 -0.33
N ASN A 221 17.92 -2.02 0.11
CA ASN A 221 17.21 -0.92 -0.53
C ASN A 221 17.59 0.42 0.10
N ILE A 222 17.41 1.50 -0.66
CA ILE A 222 17.36 2.88 -0.15
C ILE A 222 15.91 3.38 -0.17
N ALA A 223 15.55 4.30 0.72
CA ALA A 223 14.18 4.77 0.90
C ALA A 223 14.12 6.28 1.10
N ILE A 224 13.17 6.95 0.43
CA ILE A 224 12.73 8.31 0.77
C ILE A 224 11.37 8.23 1.47
N GLY A 225 11.19 8.99 2.55
CA GLY A 225 10.05 8.84 3.46
C GLY A 225 9.35 10.15 3.81
N VAL A 226 8.05 10.05 4.08
CA VAL A 226 7.19 11.15 4.55
C VAL A 226 6.40 10.71 5.77
N SER A 227 6.48 11.49 6.84
CA SER A 227 5.65 11.36 8.06
C SER A 227 5.17 12.72 8.56
N THR A 228 4.51 12.77 9.72
CA THR A 228 4.14 14.03 10.39
C THR A 228 4.46 14.03 11.88
N THR A 229 4.71 15.23 12.40
CA THR A 229 4.90 15.45 13.84
C THR A 229 3.60 15.19 14.63
N GLN A 230 3.68 14.45 15.75
CA GLN A 230 2.52 14.14 16.60
C GLN A 230 1.73 15.36 17.08
N ARG A 231 2.42 16.45 17.46
CA ARG A 231 1.76 17.63 18.01
C ARG A 231 1.16 18.50 16.90
N TYR A 232 -0.13 18.81 17.04
CA TYR A 232 -0.81 19.81 16.21
C TYR A 232 -0.25 21.24 16.47
N PRO A 233 -0.09 22.10 15.45
CA PRO A 233 -0.33 21.85 14.02
C PRO A 233 0.75 20.96 13.40
N HIS A 234 0.33 19.93 12.68
CA HIS A 234 1.24 18.95 12.09
C HIS A 234 2.20 19.61 11.08
N LYS A 235 3.49 19.29 11.23
CA LYS A 235 4.55 19.59 10.26
C LYS A 235 4.87 18.30 9.52
N ARG A 236 5.02 18.39 8.20
CA ARG A 236 5.52 17.28 7.38
C ARG A 236 6.98 17.03 7.73
N GLU A 237 7.32 15.78 7.94
CA GLU A 237 8.68 15.30 8.15
C GLU A 237 9.16 14.63 6.85
N LEU A 238 10.40 14.90 6.44
CA LEU A 238 11.01 14.29 5.25
C LEU A 238 12.21 13.45 5.69
N LEU A 239 12.31 12.22 5.20
CA LEU A 239 13.29 11.23 5.62
C LEU A 239 14.03 10.60 4.44
N ILE A 240 15.27 10.18 4.69
CA ILE A 240 15.99 9.18 3.88
C ILE A 240 16.38 8.05 4.82
N GLY A 241 16.33 6.79 4.39
CA GLY A 241 16.76 5.66 5.21
C GLY A 241 17.11 4.42 4.41
N LEU A 242 17.65 3.42 5.10
CA LEU A 242 17.89 2.09 4.56
C LEU A 242 16.61 1.24 4.67
N ASP A 243 16.45 0.29 3.77
CA ASP A 243 15.33 -0.66 3.73
C ASP A 243 15.84 -2.07 3.39
N TYR A 244 15.06 -3.09 3.76
CA TYR A 244 15.36 -4.48 3.44
C TYR A 244 14.41 -4.96 2.35
N ASN A 245 14.98 -5.41 1.23
CA ASN A 245 14.29 -6.02 0.11
C ASN A 245 14.00 -7.49 0.43
N LEU A 246 12.93 -7.75 1.21
CA LEU A 246 12.59 -9.10 1.66
C LEU A 246 12.29 -10.04 0.48
N LYS A 247 11.97 -9.48 -0.70
CA LYS A 247 11.76 -10.22 -1.95
C LYS A 247 13.01 -10.99 -2.44
N ARG A 248 14.21 -10.73 -1.89
CA ARG A 248 15.40 -11.57 -2.09
C ARG A 248 15.33 -12.93 -1.38
N ILE A 249 14.48 -13.09 -0.37
CA ILE A 249 14.25 -14.37 0.33
C ILE A 249 13.60 -15.36 -0.65
N LYS A 250 14.32 -16.45 -0.94
CA LYS A 250 13.89 -17.51 -1.88
C LYS A 250 12.96 -18.50 -1.18
N SER A 251 11.90 -18.92 -1.88
CA SER A 251 10.95 -19.94 -1.42
C SER A 251 10.21 -20.57 -2.59
N ASP A 252 10.15 -21.90 -2.67
CA ASP A 252 9.44 -22.59 -3.75
C ASP A 252 7.92 -22.50 -3.65
N SER A 253 7.37 -22.32 -2.44
CA SER A 253 5.93 -22.08 -2.25
C SER A 253 5.51 -20.72 -2.84
N PRO A 254 4.53 -20.67 -3.78
CA PRO A 254 3.98 -19.42 -4.29
C PRO A 254 3.27 -18.59 -3.21
N PHE A 255 2.63 -19.26 -2.24
CA PHE A 255 2.01 -18.59 -1.10
C PHE A 255 3.05 -17.92 -0.21
N ILE A 256 4.11 -18.63 0.19
CA ILE A 256 5.16 -18.02 1.05
C ILE A 256 5.86 -16.87 0.32
N ARG A 257 6.04 -16.95 -1.01
CA ARG A 257 6.47 -15.80 -1.82
C ARG A 257 5.49 -14.62 -1.75
N HIS A 258 4.19 -14.86 -1.84
CA HIS A 258 3.18 -13.81 -1.67
C HIS A 258 3.23 -13.18 -0.27
N LEU A 259 3.37 -14.00 0.78
CA LEU A 259 3.54 -13.52 2.16
C LEU A 259 4.83 -12.70 2.33
N ILE A 260 5.94 -13.10 1.70
CA ILE A 260 7.19 -12.32 1.67
C ILE A 260 6.97 -10.96 0.99
N VAL A 261 6.24 -10.89 -0.12
CA VAL A 261 5.90 -9.60 -0.77
C VAL A 261 4.98 -8.76 0.10
N LEU A 262 3.95 -9.36 0.72
CA LEU A 262 3.05 -8.67 1.65
C LEU A 262 3.81 -8.04 2.81
N LEU A 263 4.74 -8.79 3.41
CA LEU A 263 5.61 -8.32 4.50
C LEU A 263 6.63 -7.29 4.01
N ASP A 264 7.16 -7.42 2.78
CA ASP A 264 8.07 -6.44 2.18
C ASP A 264 7.43 -5.04 2.09
N ARG A 265 6.12 -4.94 1.87
CA ARG A 265 5.39 -3.65 1.87
C ARG A 265 5.31 -2.98 3.25
N TYR A 266 5.66 -3.68 4.33
CA TYR A 266 5.81 -3.09 5.67
C TYR A 266 7.30 -2.95 5.99
N LYS A 267 7.82 -1.72 5.86
CA LYS A 267 9.24 -1.42 6.04
C LYS A 267 9.68 -1.76 7.47
N LEU A 268 10.64 -2.66 7.59
CA LEU A 268 11.22 -3.05 8.89
C LEU A 268 12.11 -1.94 9.48
N PRO A 269 12.32 -1.93 10.82
CA PRO A 269 13.16 -0.93 11.47
C PRO A 269 14.61 -0.97 10.99
N ALA A 270 15.12 0.18 10.59
CA ALA A 270 16.45 0.34 10.01
C ALA A 270 16.97 1.77 10.24
N PRO A 271 18.27 2.04 10.01
CA PRO A 271 18.81 3.39 10.07
C PRO A 271 18.09 4.38 9.14
N ALA A 272 17.81 5.57 9.65
CA ALA A 272 17.20 6.66 8.88
C ALA A 272 17.67 8.04 9.37
N ILE A 273 17.52 9.04 8.52
CA ILE A 273 17.80 10.44 8.78
C ILE A 273 16.57 11.25 8.40
N ARG A 274 15.99 11.98 9.36
CA ARG A 274 14.98 13.01 9.06
C ARG A 274 15.71 14.30 8.69
N LEU A 275 15.46 14.82 7.49
CA LEU A 275 16.06 16.03 6.95
C LEU A 275 15.28 17.29 7.35
N ALA A 276 13.94 17.22 7.31
CA ALA A 276 13.04 18.33 7.63
C ALA A 276 12.00 17.87 8.67
N PRO A 277 11.55 18.74 9.62
CA PRO A 277 11.90 20.16 9.77
C PRO A 277 13.26 20.42 10.46
N GLY A 278 14.08 19.40 10.70
CA GLY A 278 15.45 19.55 11.16
C GLY A 278 16.15 18.20 11.30
N PHE A 279 17.48 18.20 11.15
CA PHE A 279 18.31 16.99 11.08
C PHE A 279 18.21 16.14 12.35
N ILE A 280 17.76 14.89 12.23
CA ILE A 280 17.85 13.86 13.29
C ILE A 280 18.25 12.54 12.64
N GLY A 281 19.32 11.92 13.13
CA GLY A 281 19.69 10.54 12.80
C GLY A 281 19.04 9.55 13.78
N TYR A 282 18.57 8.42 13.25
CA TYR A 282 17.94 7.32 13.98
C TYR A 282 18.71 6.04 13.68
N GLY A 283 19.20 5.34 14.73
CA GLY A 283 19.83 4.02 14.56
C GLY A 283 18.83 2.95 14.11
N LEU A 284 17.61 3.01 14.63
CA LEU A 284 16.43 2.28 14.14
C LEU A 284 15.24 3.23 14.12
N TYR A 285 14.62 3.40 12.96
CA TYR A 285 13.39 4.17 12.77
C TYR A 285 12.20 3.23 12.53
N PHE A 286 11.05 3.57 13.14
CA PHE A 286 9.76 2.90 13.05
C PHE A 286 8.71 3.91 12.58
#